data_AF-A0A7X2J0D9-F1
#
_entry.id   AF-A0A7X2J0D9-F1
#
_cell.length_a   1.000
_cell.length_b   1.000
_cell.length_c   1.000
_cell.angle_alpha   90.00
_cell.angle_beta   90.00
_cell.angle_gamma   90.00
#
_symmetry.space_group_name_H-M   'P 1'
#
loop_
_entity.id
_entity.type
_entity.pdbx_description
1 polymer ?
#
loop_
_entity_poly.entity_id
_entity_poly.type
_entity_poly.pdbx_seq_one_letter_code
_entity_poly.pdbx_strand_id
1 'polypeptide(L)'
;MKYLIDIENDENDDFERFADNVGVLQVFDSNGNEITKSSKISLFLSKNALIGLGTELIRLAHNYKEGRHYHLEPASKEMTVQTLGVFLTPDSCELIVGCSDEKVIDEYFKD
;
A
#
# COMPACT_ATOMS: atom_id res chain seq x y z
N MET A 1 7.71 -15.35 15.20
CA MET A 1 8.20 -15.81 13.89
C MET A 1 9.18 -14.76 13.37
N LYS A 2 10.39 -15.15 12.95
CA LYS A 2 11.41 -14.22 12.44
C LYS A 2 11.37 -14.32 10.91
N TYR A 3 10.79 -13.32 10.25
CA TYR A 3 10.80 -13.23 8.80
C TYR A 3 12.20 -12.79 8.35
N LEU A 4 12.97 -13.70 7.77
CA LEU A 4 14.20 -13.40 7.05
C LEU A 4 13.81 -13.31 5.58
N ILE A 5 13.94 -12.13 5.00
CA ILE A 5 13.70 -11.92 3.57
C ILE A 5 15.08 -11.85 2.95
N ASP A 6 15.44 -12.89 2.20
CA ASP A 6 16.61 -12.84 1.36
C ASP A 6 16.22 -12.04 0.12
N ILE A 7 16.80 -10.86 -0.03
CA ILE A 7 16.61 -10.04 -1.23
C ILE A 7 17.75 -10.46 -2.16
N GLU A 8 17.64 -11.66 -2.72
CA GLU A 8 18.48 -12.05 -3.84
C GLU A 8 18.02 -11.21 -5.05
N ASN A 9 18.97 -10.50 -5.66
CA ASN A 9 18.70 -9.77 -6.89
C ASN A 9 18.74 -10.78 -8.04
N ASP A 10 17.62 -11.42 -8.33
CA ASP A 10 17.48 -12.17 -9.58
C ASP A 10 17.06 -11.21 -10.71
N GLU A 11 17.44 -11.51 -11.94
CA GLU A 11 17.10 -10.65 -13.09
C GLU A 11 15.66 -10.88 -13.58
N ASN A 12 14.88 -11.80 -12.99
CA ASN A 12 13.55 -12.19 -13.44
C ASN A 12 12.72 -12.79 -12.29
N ASP A 13 12.11 -11.93 -11.49
CA ASP A 13 11.23 -12.37 -10.41
C ASP A 13 9.95 -13.03 -10.99
N ASP A 14 9.41 -14.03 -10.32
CA ASP A 14 8.19 -14.75 -10.77
C ASP A 14 7.02 -13.78 -11.03
N PHE A 15 6.90 -12.69 -10.27
CA PHE A 15 5.84 -11.70 -10.48
C PHE A 15 6.00 -10.93 -11.79
N GLU A 16 7.20 -10.76 -12.34
CA GLU A 16 7.40 -10.13 -13.66
C GLU A 16 6.86 -11.04 -14.77
N ARG A 17 6.95 -12.35 -14.55
CA ARG A 17 6.45 -13.35 -15.49
C ARG A 17 4.93 -13.48 -15.45
N PHE A 18 4.33 -13.45 -14.25
CA PHE A 18 2.89 -13.64 -14.08
C PHE A 18 2.09 -12.34 -14.11
N ALA A 19 2.77 -11.20 -13.95
CA ALA A 19 2.18 -9.87 -13.89
C ALA A 19 1.05 -9.77 -12.83
N ASP A 20 1.27 -10.43 -11.70
CA ASP A 20 0.35 -10.57 -10.56
C ASP A 20 0.68 -9.63 -9.39
N ASN A 21 1.68 -8.75 -9.56
CA ASN A 21 2.04 -7.69 -8.63
C ASN A 21 1.21 -6.41 -8.85
N VAL A 22 -0.12 -6.53 -8.74
CA VAL A 22 -1.04 -5.41 -8.99
C VAL A 22 -1.41 -4.70 -7.69
N GLY A 23 -1.31 -3.36 -7.70
CA GLY A 23 -1.82 -2.50 -6.65
C GLY A 23 -2.72 -1.42 -7.24
N VAL A 24 -3.85 -1.15 -6.57
CA VAL A 24 -4.81 -0.12 -7.00
C VAL A 24 -4.76 1.06 -6.04
N LEU A 25 -4.80 2.26 -6.61
CA LEU A 25 -4.79 3.52 -5.87
C LEU A 25 -6.04 4.32 -6.26
N GLN A 26 -6.89 4.60 -5.28
CA GLN A 26 -8.11 5.37 -5.46
C GLN A 26 -8.08 6.63 -4.59
N VAL A 27 -8.67 7.71 -5.09
CA VAL A 27 -8.80 8.97 -4.35
C VAL A 27 -10.27 9.31 -4.23
N PHE A 28 -10.69 9.61 -3.02
CA PHE A 28 -12.05 10.00 -2.72
C PHE A 28 -12.08 11.44 -2.17
N ASP A 29 -13.12 12.20 -2.51
CA ASP A 29 -13.38 13.49 -1.89
C ASP A 29 -14.02 13.32 -0.49
N SER A 30 -14.24 14.43 0.22
CA SER A 30 -14.86 14.42 1.55
C SER A 30 -16.32 13.93 1.58
N ASN A 31 -16.96 13.81 0.42
CA ASN A 31 -18.32 13.28 0.28
C ASN A 31 -18.32 11.79 -0.10
N GLY A 32 -17.14 11.17 -0.27
CA GLY A 32 -16.99 9.77 -0.69
C GLY A 32 -17.08 9.57 -2.20
N ASN A 33 -17.05 10.63 -3.02
CA ASN A 33 -17.03 10.48 -4.46
C ASN A 33 -15.63 10.11 -4.94
N GLU A 34 -15.51 9.12 -5.83
CA GLU A 34 -14.23 8.77 -6.44
C GLU A 34 -13.78 9.86 -7.45
N ILE A 35 -12.62 10.47 -7.19
CA ILE A 35 -12.04 11.55 -7.98
C ILE A 35 -10.68 11.18 -8.58
N THR A 36 -10.27 9.90 -8.51
CA THR A 36 -8.99 9.34 -8.96
C THR A 36 -8.50 9.93 -10.28
N LYS A 37 -9.37 9.99 -11.31
CA LYS A 37 -9.03 10.47 -12.67
C LYS A 37 -8.67 11.95 -12.75
N SER A 38 -9.10 12.75 -11.77
CA SER A 38 -8.86 14.20 -11.70
C SER A 38 -7.78 14.58 -10.68
N SER A 39 -7.20 13.58 -10.01
CA SER A 39 -6.24 13.78 -8.94
C SER A 39 -4.81 13.54 -9.40
N LYS A 40 -3.87 14.28 -8.81
CA LYS A 40 -2.44 13.97 -8.87
C LYS A 40 -2.00 13.51 -7.49
N ILE A 41 -1.37 12.34 -7.42
CA ILE A 41 -0.95 11.73 -6.17
C ILE A 41 0.57 11.75 -6.10
N SER A 42 1.11 12.15 -4.95
CA SER A 42 2.55 12.16 -4.70
C SER A 42 2.82 11.48 -3.37
N LEU A 43 3.66 10.45 -3.39
CA LEU A 43 4.07 9.71 -2.21
C LEU A 43 5.53 10.02 -1.91
N PHE A 44 5.82 10.47 -0.69
CA PHE A 44 7.18 10.68 -0.21
C PHE A 44 7.40 9.84 1.03
N LEU A 45 8.38 8.94 0.96
CA LEU A 45 8.75 8.06 2.05
C LEU A 45 10.22 8.27 2.38
N SER A 46 10.53 8.46 3.65
CA SER A 46 11.92 8.38 4.11
C SER A 46 12.44 6.94 3.97
N LYS A 47 13.76 6.74 4.01
CA LYS A 47 14.36 5.40 4.01
C LYS A 47 13.75 4.49 5.07
N ASN A 48 13.55 4.99 6.28
CA ASN A 48 12.97 4.21 7.37
C ASN A 48 11.48 3.93 7.14
N ALA A 49 10.76 4.87 6.52
CA ALA A 49 9.36 4.65 6.16
C ALA A 49 9.22 3.58 5.08
N LEU A 50 10.11 3.53 4.08
CA LEU A 50 10.16 2.46 3.08
C LEU A 50 10.36 1.09 3.74
N ILE A 51 11.36 0.99 4.64
CA ILE A 51 11.67 -0.27 5.33
C ILE A 51 10.51 -0.69 6.24
N GLY A 52 9.95 0.25 7.00
CA GLY A 52 8.83 0.00 7.91
C GLY A 52 7.58 -0.46 7.16
N LEU A 53 7.16 0.32 6.16
CA LEU A 53 5.99 0.00 5.34
C LEU A 53 6.17 -1.34 4.62
N GLY A 54 7.30 -1.55 3.94
CA GLY A 54 7.57 -2.81 3.23
C GLY A 54 7.54 -4.02 4.16
N THR A 55 8.14 -3.91 5.35
CA THR A 55 8.11 -5.00 6.35
C THR A 55 6.69 -5.34 6.78
N GLU A 56 5.85 -4.33 7.06
CA GLU A 56 4.47 -4.57 7.48
C GLU A 56 3.58 -5.03 6.32
N LEU A 57 3.82 -4.59 5.08
CA LEU A 57 3.12 -5.09 3.89
C LEU A 57 3.41 -6.56 3.64
N ILE A 58 4.66 -7.01 3.83
CA ILE A 58 5.02 -8.43 3.69
C ILE A 58 4.34 -9.27 4.78
N ARG A 59 4.30 -8.76 6.02
CA ARG A 59 3.54 -9.41 7.10
C ARG A 59 2.06 -9.46 6.81
N LEU A 60 1.50 -8.40 6.23
CA LEU A 60 0.11 -8.34 5.82
C LEU A 60 -0.19 -9.39 4.75
N ALA A 61 0.65 -9.52 3.73
CA ALA A 61 0.53 -10.55 2.69
C ALA A 61 0.54 -11.97 3.27
N HIS A 62 1.44 -12.27 4.22
CA HIS A 62 1.45 -13.57 4.91
C HIS A 62 0.21 -13.83 5.79
N ASN A 63 -0.46 -12.78 6.24
CA ASN A 63 -1.67 -12.87 7.05
C ASN A 63 -2.90 -12.40 6.27
N TYR A 64 -2.87 -12.57 4.95
CA TYR A 64 -3.89 -12.10 4.03
C TYR A 64 -5.28 -12.52 4.48
N LYS A 65 -6.22 -11.57 4.39
CA LYS A 65 -7.63 -11.81 4.62
C LYS A 65 -8.41 -10.82 3.77
N GLU A 66 -9.16 -11.34 2.81
CA GLU A 66 -10.06 -10.57 1.93
C GLU A 66 -10.91 -9.59 2.75
N GLY A 67 -10.99 -8.34 2.30
CA GLY A 67 -11.74 -7.26 2.95
C GLY A 67 -11.09 -6.67 4.21
N ARG A 68 -9.92 -7.16 4.64
CA ARG A 68 -9.16 -6.50 5.71
C ARG A 68 -8.59 -5.18 5.20
N HIS A 69 -8.70 -4.14 6.01
CA HIS A 69 -8.16 -2.82 5.73
C HIS A 69 -7.50 -2.21 6.98
N TYR A 70 -6.54 -1.31 6.75
CA TYR A 70 -5.84 -0.55 7.77
C TYR A 70 -6.02 0.93 7.48
N HIS A 71 -6.44 1.69 8.49
CA HIS A 71 -6.53 3.14 8.43
C HIS A 71 -5.25 3.74 9.01
N LEU A 72 -4.59 4.55 8.20
CA LEU A 72 -3.44 5.35 8.59
C LEU A 72 -3.91 6.80 8.63
N GLU A 73 -4.05 7.33 9.84
CA GLU A 73 -4.46 8.71 10.06
C GLU A 73 -3.22 9.64 10.12
N PRO A 74 -3.30 10.86 9.57
CA PRO A 74 -2.30 11.91 9.76
C PRO A 74 -1.98 12.16 11.23
N ALA A 75 -0.70 12.29 11.56
CA ALA A 75 -0.30 12.63 12.92
C ALA A 75 -0.84 14.02 13.32
N SER A 76 -1.30 14.14 14.56
CA SER A 76 -1.72 15.40 15.16
C SER A 76 -0.93 15.68 16.45
N LYS A 77 -1.12 16.88 17.02
CA LYS A 77 -0.46 17.24 18.29
C LYS A 77 -0.93 16.37 19.46
N GLU A 78 -2.18 15.92 19.44
CA GLU A 78 -2.74 15.05 20.47
C GLU A 78 -2.61 13.56 20.16
N MET A 79 -2.37 13.18 18.89
CA MET A 79 -2.38 11.79 18.46
C MET A 79 -1.28 11.48 17.45
N THR A 80 -0.29 10.69 17.90
CA THR A 80 0.70 10.04 17.03
C THR A 80 0.49 8.53 17.07
N VAL A 81 -0.10 7.98 16.02
CA VAL A 81 -0.28 6.53 15.86
C VAL A 81 0.62 6.04 14.74
N GLN A 82 1.43 5.03 15.03
CA GLN A 82 2.19 4.32 14.01
C GLN A 82 1.34 3.16 13.51
N THR A 83 1.02 3.17 12.22
CA THR A 83 0.29 2.09 11.57
C THR A 83 1.06 1.62 10.35
N LEU A 84 1.15 0.31 10.14
CA LEU A 84 2.00 -0.33 9.12
C LEU A 84 3.46 0.19 9.14
N GLY A 85 4.01 0.44 10.34
CA GLY A 85 5.41 0.81 10.49
C GLY A 85 5.74 2.26 10.08
N VAL A 86 4.75 3.07 9.71
CA VAL A 86 4.93 4.47 9.28
C VAL A 86 4.04 5.44 10.03
N PHE A 87 4.38 6.72 9.91
CA PHE A 87 3.56 7.86 10.33
C PHE A 87 3.25 8.70 9.10
N LEU A 88 2.04 9.24 9.04
CA LEU A 88 1.66 10.25 8.07
C LEU A 88 1.94 11.65 8.64
N THR A 89 2.40 12.56 7.80
CA THR A 89 2.55 13.96 8.21
C THR A 89 1.18 14.62 8.40
N PRO A 90 1.05 15.67 9.23
CA PRO A 90 -0.24 16.34 9.46
C PRO A 90 -0.94 16.83 8.18
N ASP A 91 -0.17 17.17 7.15
CA ASP A 91 -0.69 17.69 5.87
C ASP A 91 -1.08 16.58 4.88
N SER A 92 -0.92 15.30 5.25
CA SER A 92 -1.32 14.17 4.42
C SER A 92 -2.82 13.93 4.48
N CYS A 93 -3.37 13.31 3.43
CA CYS A 93 -4.70 12.69 3.51
C CYS A 93 -4.62 11.38 4.31
N GLU A 94 -5.76 10.90 4.80
CA GLU A 94 -5.87 9.53 5.30
C GLU A 94 -5.46 8.53 4.22
N LEU A 95 -4.73 7.48 4.61
CA LEU A 95 -4.39 6.36 3.75
C LEU A 95 -5.08 5.10 4.27
N ILE A 96 -5.85 4.46 3.39
CA ILE A 96 -6.46 3.16 3.65
C ILE A 96 -5.71 2.12 2.83
N VAL A 97 -5.14 1.11 3.51
CA VAL A 97 -4.47 -0.02 2.86
C VAL A 97 -5.36 -1.24 3.00
N GLY A 98 -5.89 -1.73 1.88
CA GLY A 98 -6.76 -2.91 1.81
C GLY A 98 -6.05 -4.12 1.22
N CYS A 99 -6.64 -5.29 1.48
CA CYS A 99 -6.32 -6.56 0.85
C CYS A 99 -7.51 -7.03 0.00
N SER A 100 -7.28 -7.27 -1.28
CA SER A 100 -8.25 -7.78 -2.24
C SER A 100 -7.59 -8.75 -3.23
N ASP A 101 -8.38 -9.70 -3.74
CA ASP A 101 -8.00 -10.53 -4.88
C ASP A 101 -8.06 -9.69 -6.17
N GLU A 102 -6.98 -8.96 -6.46
CA GLU A 102 -6.81 -8.25 -7.72
C GLU A 102 -6.52 -9.22 -8.87
N LYS A 103 -6.88 -8.82 -10.09
CA LYS A 103 -6.57 -9.59 -11.29
C LYS A 103 -5.11 -9.39 -11.70
N VAL A 104 -4.61 -10.24 -12.59
CA VAL A 104 -3.34 -9.97 -13.28
C VAL A 104 -3.48 -8.71 -14.15
N ILE A 105 -2.39 -7.95 -14.31
CA ILE A 105 -2.44 -6.62 -14.91
C ILE A 105 -3.03 -6.62 -16.33
N ASP A 106 -2.77 -7.67 -17.11
CA ASP A 106 -3.26 -7.83 -18.49
C ASP A 106 -4.78 -7.83 -18.59
N GLU A 107 -5.49 -8.26 -17.54
CA GLU A 107 -6.95 -8.28 -17.56
C GLU A 107 -7.58 -6.88 -17.45
N TYR A 108 -6.86 -5.89 -16.92
CA TYR A 108 -7.34 -4.51 -16.84
C TYR A 108 -7.23 -3.77 -18.18
N PHE A 109 -6.52 -4.33 -19.16
CA PHE A 109 -6.33 -3.76 -20.50
C PHE A 109 -7.10 -4.47 -21.61
N LYS A 110 -7.88 -5.51 -21.27
CA LYS A 110 -8.75 -6.20 -22.23
C LYS A 110 -10.07 -5.42 -22.34
N ASP A 111 -10.37 -4.95 -23.54
CA ASP A 111 -11.62 -4.27 -23.91
C ASP A 111 -12.88 -5.11 -23.62
#